data_AF-A0A3M1CUQ1-F1
#
_entry.id   AF-A0A3M1CUQ1-F1
#
_cell.length_a   1.000
_cell.length_b   1.000
_cell.length_c   1.000
_cell.angle_alpha   90.00
_cell.angle_beta   90.00
_cell.angle_gamma   90.00
#
_symmetry.space_group_name_H-M   'P 1'
#
loop_
_entity.id
_entity.type
_entity.pdbx_description
1 polymer ?
#
loop_
_entity_poly.entity_id
_entity_poly.type
_entity_poly.pdbx_seq_one_letter_code
_entity_poly.pdbx_strand_id
1 'polypeptide(L)'
;MATKTCPSCGAEVPQAAAVCKHCFHDFNEVVQKKTNPMVIMLGFLVAMAVVGAAAFAHLYYNNAAERIVVDAETQSIVVTRTTAAETTTERINFDDVEKIEYVFGGEHAMFEVVAVTRDGRRVVIKAGDAPLKGHAEHIAAVIDAPLEEIRNIKTFGD
;
A
#
# COMPACT_ATOMS: atom_id res chain seq x y z
N MET A 1 49.16 -27.23 41.16
CA MET A 1 47.70 -27.43 41.04
C MET A 1 47.12 -26.14 40.44
N ALA A 2 46.24 -26.21 39.45
CA ALA A 2 45.67 -25.00 38.85
C ALA A 2 44.64 -24.37 39.82
N THR A 3 44.81 -23.08 40.11
CA THR A 3 43.93 -22.28 40.96
C THR A 3 43.22 -21.20 40.12
N LYS A 4 42.07 -20.73 40.58
CA LYS A 4 41.32 -19.59 40.03
C LYS A 4 41.06 -18.58 41.16
N THR A 5 41.01 -17.29 40.83
CA THR A 5 40.70 -16.23 41.80
C THR A 5 39.20 -16.06 41.94
N CYS A 6 38.68 -16.05 43.18
CA CYS A 6 37.27 -15.77 43.42
C CYS A 6 36.94 -14.30 43.11
N PRO A 7 35.94 -13.99 42.25
CA PRO A 7 35.61 -12.62 41.89
C PRO A 7 34.94 -11.83 43.01
N SER A 8 34.42 -12.52 44.05
CA SER A 8 33.69 -11.89 45.15
C SER A 8 34.61 -11.47 46.31
N CYS A 9 35.65 -12.26 46.62
CA CYS A 9 36.55 -11.99 47.75
C CYS A 9 38.05 -12.00 47.43
N GLY A 10 38.44 -12.28 46.19
CA GLY A 10 39.84 -12.28 45.75
C GLY A 10 40.69 -13.47 46.23
N ALA A 11 40.12 -14.43 46.98
CA ALA A 11 40.85 -15.60 47.45
C ALA A 11 41.16 -16.58 46.31
N GLU A 12 42.33 -17.22 46.37
CA GLU A 12 42.70 -18.31 45.45
C GLU A 12 41.98 -19.60 45.84
N VAL A 13 41.23 -20.17 44.90
CA VAL A 13 40.50 -21.42 45.08
C VAL A 13 40.89 -22.45 44.02
N PRO A 14 40.79 -23.77 44.29
CA PRO A 14 41.05 -24.78 43.28
C PRO A 14 40.18 -24.59 42.04
N GLN A 15 40.74 -24.79 40.85
CA GLN A 15 40.00 -24.58 39.60
C GLN A 15 38.72 -25.44 39.52
N ALA A 16 38.75 -26.65 40.08
CA ALA A 16 37.63 -27.59 40.14
C ALA A 16 36.57 -27.26 41.23
N ALA A 17 36.78 -26.26 42.07
CA ALA A 17 35.82 -25.93 43.13
C ALA A 17 34.55 -25.27 42.54
N ALA A 18 33.39 -25.82 42.86
CA ALA A 18 32.09 -25.27 42.50
C ALA A 18 31.72 -24.04 43.35
N VAL A 19 32.18 -23.98 44.61
CA VAL A 19 31.85 -22.92 45.57
C VAL A 19 33.11 -22.42 46.27
N CYS A 20 33.21 -21.12 46.52
CA CYS A 20 34.30 -20.54 47.31
C CYS A 20 34.12 -20.83 48.80
N LYS A 21 35.12 -21.43 49.46
CA LYS A 21 35.06 -21.73 50.91
C LYS A 21 35.03 -20.47 51.81
N HIS A 22 35.55 -19.34 51.32
CA HIS A 22 35.70 -18.12 52.12
C HIS A 22 34.46 -17.23 52.11
N CYS A 23 33.81 -17.09 50.96
CA CYS A 23 32.64 -16.20 50.79
C CYS A 23 31.39 -16.94 50.29
N PHE A 24 31.43 -18.26 50.15
CA PHE A 24 30.34 -19.10 49.66
C PHE A 24 29.78 -18.69 48.28
N HIS A 25 30.55 -17.94 47.50
CA HIS A 25 30.19 -17.60 46.13
C HIS A 25 30.19 -18.86 45.25
N ASP A 26 29.04 -19.14 44.63
CA ASP A 26 28.85 -20.23 43.69
C ASP A 26 29.33 -19.81 42.30
N PHE A 27 30.29 -20.55 41.75
CA PHE A 27 30.85 -20.30 40.43
C PHE A 27 29.98 -20.85 39.28
N ASN A 28 29.01 -21.68 39.61
CA ASN A 28 28.09 -22.30 38.65
C ASN A 28 26.75 -21.56 38.57
N GLU A 29 26.57 -20.47 39.32
CA GLU A 29 25.35 -19.68 39.23
C GLU A 29 25.28 -19.04 37.84
N VAL A 30 24.36 -19.55 37.01
CA VAL A 30 24.07 -18.99 35.70
C VAL A 30 23.43 -17.63 35.93
N VAL A 31 24.19 -16.56 35.71
CA VAL A 31 23.69 -15.19 35.81
C VAL A 31 22.51 -15.06 34.84
N GLN A 32 21.29 -15.10 35.38
CA GLN A 32 20.06 -14.92 34.62
C GLN A 32 20.12 -13.52 34.02
N LYS A 33 20.28 -13.44 32.69
CA LYS A 33 20.37 -12.17 31.97
C LYS A 33 19.04 -11.43 32.17
N LYS A 34 19.01 -10.44 33.05
CA LYS A 34 17.83 -9.61 33.29
C LYS A 34 17.58 -8.74 32.06
N THR A 35 16.70 -9.20 31.18
CA THR A 35 16.19 -8.38 30.08
C THR A 35 15.34 -7.27 30.68
N ASN A 36 15.72 -6.01 30.43
CA ASN A 36 14.96 -4.88 30.92
C ASN A 36 13.63 -4.80 30.13
N PRO A 37 12.46 -4.91 30.79
CA PRO A 37 11.17 -4.88 30.10
C PRO A 37 10.93 -3.59 29.32
N MET A 38 11.55 -2.47 29.70
CA MET A 38 11.50 -1.24 28.91
C MET A 38 12.14 -1.42 27.52
N VAL A 39 13.24 -2.18 27.40
CA VAL A 39 13.92 -2.37 26.12
C VAL A 39 13.05 -3.17 25.16
N ILE A 40 12.32 -4.15 25.67
CA ILE A 40 11.36 -4.94 24.86
C ILE A 40 10.23 -4.02 24.38
N MET A 41 9.67 -3.21 25.28
CA MET A 41 8.58 -2.29 24.92
C MET A 41 9.02 -1.24 23.89
N LEU A 42 10.24 -0.71 24.04
CA LEU A 42 10.81 0.26 23.12
C LEU A 42 11.08 -0.37 21.74
N GLY A 43 11.53 -1.63 21.72
CA GLY A 43 11.67 -2.41 20.48
C GLY A 43 10.33 -2.57 19.74
N PHE A 44 9.24 -2.87 20.47
CA PHE A 44 7.91 -2.96 19.88
C PHE A 44 7.43 -1.63 19.30
N LEU A 45 7.64 -0.52 20.02
CA LEU A 45 7.25 0.80 19.54
C LEU A 45 7.98 1.17 18.25
N VAL A 46 9.28 0.93 18.18
CA VAL A 46 10.07 1.14 16.96
C VAL A 46 9.56 0.26 15.82
N ALA A 47 9.26 -1.02 16.08
CA ALA A 47 8.71 -1.91 15.06
C ALA A 47 7.38 -1.41 14.51
N MET A 48 6.45 -0.96 15.37
CA MET A 48 5.18 -0.39 14.94
C MET A 48 5.35 0.89 14.12
N ALA A 49 6.27 1.78 14.53
CA ALA A 49 6.56 3.01 13.81
C ALA A 49 7.10 2.73 12.40
N VAL A 50 7.98 1.75 12.25
CA VAL A 50 8.53 1.35 10.94
C VAL A 50 7.43 0.79 10.04
N VAL A 51 6.58 -0.10 10.56
CA VAL A 51 5.45 -0.65 9.78
C VAL A 51 4.47 0.45 9.38
N GLY A 52 4.13 1.35 10.30
CA GLY A 52 3.27 2.49 10.02
C GLY A 52 3.84 3.41 8.94
N ALA A 53 5.12 3.75 9.01
CA ALA A 53 5.80 4.58 8.02
C ALA A 53 5.84 3.90 6.64
N ALA A 54 6.12 2.59 6.58
CA ALA A 54 6.12 1.84 5.33
C ALA A 54 4.74 1.81 4.67
N ALA A 55 3.69 1.56 5.44
CA ALA A 55 2.31 1.58 4.95
C ALA A 55 1.91 2.98 4.44
N PHE A 56 2.24 4.03 5.19
CA PHE A 56 1.97 5.41 4.77
C PHE A 56 2.73 5.80 3.51
N ALA A 57 4.00 5.43 3.40
CA ALA A 57 4.78 5.67 2.19
C ALA A 57 4.14 4.98 0.99
N HIS A 58 3.73 3.72 1.14
CA HIS A 58 3.06 2.98 0.07
C HIS A 58 1.76 3.66 -0.39
N LEU A 59 0.91 4.09 0.54
CA LEU A 59 -0.29 4.85 0.21
C LEU A 59 0.03 6.19 -0.46
N TYR A 60 1.02 6.92 0.06
CA TYR A 60 1.39 8.23 -0.47
C TYR A 60 1.91 8.16 -1.91
N TYR A 61 2.74 7.17 -2.23
CA TYR A 61 3.27 7.00 -3.59
C TYR A 61 2.23 6.43 -4.56
N ASN A 62 1.29 5.61 -4.09
CA ASN A 62 0.32 4.94 -4.96
C ASN A 62 -0.99 5.70 -5.15
N ASN A 63 -1.30 6.67 -4.28
CA ASN A 63 -2.46 7.54 -4.47
C ASN A 63 -2.21 8.52 -5.61
N ALA A 64 -2.43 8.06 -6.84
CA ALA A 64 -2.48 8.93 -8.00
C ALA A 64 -3.85 9.62 -8.06
N ALA A 65 -3.86 10.95 -8.10
CA ALA A 65 -5.05 11.70 -8.46
C ALA A 65 -5.18 11.69 -9.99
N GLU A 66 -6.23 11.04 -10.51
CA GLU A 66 -6.54 11.02 -11.94
C GLU A 66 -7.59 12.09 -12.26
N ARG A 67 -7.28 12.97 -13.21
CA ARG A 67 -8.20 13.97 -13.74
C ARG A 67 -8.34 13.73 -15.23
N ILE A 68 -9.57 13.51 -15.65
CA ILE A 68 -9.89 13.27 -17.06
C ILE A 68 -10.73 14.43 -17.57
N VAL A 69 -10.31 14.98 -18.70
CA VAL A 69 -11.00 16.05 -19.39
C VAL A 69 -11.24 15.61 -20.82
N VAL A 70 -12.50 15.66 -21.24
CA VAL A 70 -12.89 15.45 -22.64
C VAL A 70 -12.85 16.81 -23.31
N ASP A 71 -11.92 16.99 -24.25
CA ASP A 71 -11.74 18.24 -24.99
C ASP A 71 -12.26 18.07 -26.42
N ALA A 72 -13.41 18.68 -26.68
CA ALA A 72 -14.06 18.63 -27.98
C ALA A 72 -13.33 19.47 -29.05
N GLU A 73 -12.57 20.50 -28.65
CA GLU A 73 -11.87 21.38 -29.60
C GLU A 73 -10.65 20.67 -30.20
N THR A 74 -9.92 19.92 -29.37
CA THR A 74 -8.77 19.13 -29.82
C THR A 74 -9.12 17.69 -30.18
N GLN A 75 -10.40 17.32 -30.12
CA GLN A 75 -10.92 15.96 -30.35
C GLN A 75 -10.14 14.89 -29.59
N SER A 76 -9.89 15.14 -28.31
CA SER A 76 -9.09 14.23 -27.48
C SER A 76 -9.57 14.14 -26.03
N ILE A 77 -9.37 12.96 -25.45
CA ILE A 77 -9.50 12.72 -24.02
C ILE A 77 -8.13 12.91 -23.40
N VAL A 78 -8.01 13.88 -22.50
CA VAL A 78 -6.77 14.15 -21.77
C VAL A 78 -6.88 13.53 -20.39
N VAL A 79 -6.01 12.56 -20.13
CA VAL A 79 -5.89 11.86 -18.84
C VAL A 79 -4.65 12.40 -18.15
N THR A 80 -4.85 13.14 -17.07
CA THR A 80 -3.75 13.64 -16.23
C THR A 80 -3.69 12.82 -14.95
N ARG A 81 -2.58 12.12 -14.75
CA ARG A 81 -2.30 11.39 -13.50
C ARG A 81 -1.26 12.15 -12.71
N THR A 82 -1.63 12.55 -11.51
CA THR A 82 -0.72 13.23 -10.57
C THR A 82 -0.40 12.28 -9.44
N THR A 83 0.86 11.84 -9.38
CA THR A 83 1.41 11.10 -8.24
C THR A 83 2.25 12.05 -7.39
N ALA A 84 2.71 11.57 -6.23
CA ALA A 84 3.65 12.32 -5.41
C ALA A 84 5.00 12.59 -6.10
N ALA A 85 5.39 11.76 -7.08
CA ALA A 85 6.69 11.83 -7.74
C ALA A 85 6.63 12.57 -9.09
N GLU A 86 5.56 12.36 -9.85
CA GLU A 86 5.43 12.89 -11.21
C GLU A 86 3.98 13.19 -11.59
N THR A 87 3.83 14.10 -12.55
CA THR A 87 2.56 14.33 -13.25
C THR A 87 2.72 13.84 -14.68
N THR A 88 1.96 12.81 -15.05
CA THR A 88 1.92 12.29 -16.42
C THR A 88 0.63 12.75 -17.09
N THR A 89 0.74 13.11 -18.36
CA THR A 89 -0.41 13.48 -19.18
C THR A 89 -0.41 12.61 -20.41
N GLU A 90 -1.51 11.89 -20.60
CA GLU A 90 -1.77 11.09 -21.77
C GLU A 90 -2.93 11.70 -22.55
N ARG A 91 -2.80 11.70 -23.88
CA ARG A 91 -3.84 12.18 -24.78
C ARG A 91 -4.28 11.03 -25.67
N ILE A 92 -5.58 10.76 -25.68
CA ILE A 92 -6.22 9.74 -26.50
C ILE A 92 -7.08 10.46 -27.52
N ASN A 93 -6.83 10.28 -28.82
CA ASN A 93 -7.63 10.92 -29.85
C ASN A 93 -9.00 10.24 -29.93
N PHE A 94 -10.03 10.96 -30.35
CA PHE A 94 -11.37 10.39 -30.54
C PHE A 94 -11.38 9.27 -31.57
N ASP A 95 -10.55 9.36 -32.62
CA ASP A 95 -10.40 8.32 -33.63
C ASP A 95 -9.90 6.97 -33.07
N ASP A 96 -9.16 7.02 -31.96
CA ASP A 96 -8.64 5.85 -31.26
C ASP A 96 -9.67 5.22 -30.31
N VAL A 97 -10.80 5.90 -30.07
CA VAL A 97 -11.91 5.39 -29.26
C VAL A 97 -12.82 4.54 -30.14
N GLU A 98 -13.00 3.28 -29.76
CA GLU A 98 -13.88 2.35 -30.46
C GLU A 98 -15.34 2.52 -30.02
N LYS A 99 -15.56 2.68 -28.71
CA LYS A 99 -16.89 2.80 -28.12
C LYS A 99 -16.86 3.43 -26.73
N ILE A 100 -18.02 3.91 -26.29
CA ILE A 100 -18.27 4.36 -24.92
C ILE A 100 -19.14 3.32 -24.22
N GLU A 101 -18.74 2.90 -23.02
CA GLU A 101 -19.50 1.99 -22.18
C GLU A 101 -20.11 2.75 -21.01
N TYR A 102 -21.42 2.59 -20.80
CA TYR A 102 -22.09 2.99 -19.57
C TYR A 102 -22.24 1.75 -18.67
N VAL A 103 -21.38 1.67 -17.65
CA VAL A 103 -21.23 0.49 -16.80
C VAL A 103 -22.02 0.69 -15.50
N PHE A 104 -22.84 -0.31 -15.16
CA PHE A 104 -23.52 -0.45 -13.88
C PHE A 104 -22.77 -1.47 -13.02
N GLY A 105 -22.44 -1.12 -11.77
CA GLY A 105 -21.68 -1.97 -10.85
C GLY A 105 -20.20 -2.01 -11.18
N GLY A 106 -19.62 -0.85 -11.52
CA GLY A 106 -18.21 -0.69 -11.87
C GLY A 106 -17.22 -1.03 -10.75
N GLU A 107 -15.93 -0.88 -11.04
CA GLU A 107 -14.85 -1.17 -10.10
C GLU A 107 -14.64 -0.04 -9.09
N HIS A 108 -14.87 1.21 -9.51
CA HIS A 108 -14.61 2.43 -8.77
C HIS A 108 -15.90 3.05 -8.22
N ALA A 109 -17.03 2.90 -8.92
CA ALA A 109 -18.34 3.38 -8.46
C ALA A 109 -19.53 2.55 -8.98
N MET A 110 -20.73 2.83 -8.46
CA MET A 110 -21.96 2.17 -8.91
C MET A 110 -22.27 2.44 -10.39
N PHE A 111 -21.95 3.63 -10.90
CA PHE A 111 -22.12 4.00 -12.31
C PHE A 111 -20.83 4.58 -12.86
N GLU A 112 -20.41 4.09 -14.02
CA GLU A 112 -19.18 4.53 -14.69
C GLU A 112 -19.43 4.79 -16.18
N VAL A 113 -18.71 5.77 -16.72
CA VAL A 113 -18.61 6.05 -18.15
C VAL A 113 -17.18 5.74 -18.57
N VAL A 114 -17.01 4.77 -19.44
CA VAL A 114 -15.70 4.23 -19.83
C VAL A 114 -15.50 4.42 -21.33
N ALA A 115 -14.39 5.02 -21.74
CA ALA A 115 -13.95 4.96 -23.13
C ALA A 115 -13.16 3.66 -23.34
N VAL A 116 -13.53 2.90 -24.37
CA VAL A 116 -12.77 1.75 -24.83
C VAL A 116 -12.05 2.14 -26.10
N THR A 117 -10.73 2.08 -26.07
CA THR A 117 -9.88 2.37 -27.22
C THR A 117 -9.70 1.14 -28.11
N ARG A 118 -9.35 1.34 -29.38
CA ARG A 118 -9.18 0.27 -30.39
C ARG A 118 -8.08 -0.74 -30.05
N ASP A 119 -7.15 -0.37 -29.17
CA ASP A 119 -6.12 -1.25 -28.60
C ASP A 119 -6.66 -2.15 -27.47
N GLY A 120 -7.96 -2.04 -27.14
CA GLY A 120 -8.63 -2.81 -26.09
C GLY A 120 -8.49 -2.22 -24.68
N ARG A 121 -7.84 -1.06 -24.52
CA ARG A 121 -7.68 -0.40 -23.23
C ARG A 121 -8.96 0.33 -22.82
N ARG A 122 -9.22 0.37 -21.52
CA ARG A 122 -10.43 0.94 -20.92
C ARG A 122 -10.03 2.11 -20.02
N VAL A 123 -10.66 3.27 -20.21
CA VAL A 123 -10.37 4.50 -19.47
C VAL A 123 -11.66 5.04 -18.87
N VAL A 124 -11.73 5.13 -17.54
CA VAL A 124 -12.93 5.57 -16.81
C VAL A 124 -13.04 7.08 -16.84
N ILE A 125 -13.81 7.65 -17.76
CA ILE A 125 -13.97 9.10 -17.93
C ILE A 125 -14.65 9.74 -16.72
N LYS A 126 -15.71 9.09 -16.21
CA LYS A 126 -16.49 9.60 -15.08
C LYS A 126 -17.06 8.45 -14.27
N ALA A 127 -16.99 8.57 -12.95
CA ALA A 127 -17.52 7.60 -12.00
C ALA A 127 -18.40 8.32 -10.96
N GLY A 128 -19.45 7.67 -10.49
CA GLY A 128 -20.30 8.20 -9.42
C GLY A 128 -21.37 7.24 -8.94
N ASP A 129 -21.96 7.56 -7.79
CA ASP A 129 -23.04 6.75 -7.19
C ASP A 129 -24.43 7.10 -7.74
N ALA A 130 -24.53 8.17 -8.53
CA ALA A 130 -25.76 8.58 -9.21
C ALA A 130 -25.73 8.15 -10.68
N PRO A 131 -26.89 7.89 -11.32
CA PRO A 131 -26.95 7.54 -12.74
C PRO A 131 -26.26 8.57 -13.64
N LEU A 132 -25.33 8.11 -14.47
CA LEU A 132 -24.53 8.95 -15.37
C LEU A 132 -24.97 8.86 -16.85
N LYS A 133 -26.11 8.23 -17.14
CA LYS A 133 -26.58 7.97 -18.51
C LYS A 133 -26.54 9.20 -19.42
N GLY A 134 -27.09 10.34 -18.98
CA GLY A 134 -27.09 11.57 -19.79
C GLY A 134 -25.67 12.11 -20.08
N HIS A 135 -24.71 11.88 -19.17
CA HIS A 135 -23.31 12.22 -19.44
C HIS A 135 -22.68 11.25 -20.45
N ALA A 136 -22.98 9.96 -20.33
CA ALA A 136 -22.49 8.94 -21.27
C ALA A 136 -23.00 9.22 -22.69
N GLU A 137 -24.28 9.53 -22.84
CA GLU A 137 -24.90 9.92 -24.13
C GLU A 137 -24.26 11.19 -24.69
N HIS A 138 -24.06 12.22 -23.87
CA HIS A 138 -23.39 13.45 -24.30
C HIS A 138 -21.95 13.19 -24.77
N ILE A 139 -21.17 12.43 -24.01
CA ILE A 139 -19.78 12.11 -24.35
C ILE A 139 -19.71 11.27 -25.62
N ALA A 140 -20.56 10.24 -25.75
CA ALA A 140 -20.64 9.42 -26.95
C ALA A 140 -20.98 10.25 -28.19
N ALA A 141 -21.91 11.20 -28.06
CA ALA A 141 -22.26 12.12 -29.14
C ALA A 141 -21.14 13.11 -29.50
N VAL A 142 -20.37 13.59 -28.51
CA VAL A 142 -19.22 14.49 -28.75
C VAL A 142 -18.07 13.76 -29.44
N ILE A 143 -17.86 12.49 -29.11
CA ILE A 143 -16.77 11.65 -29.65
C ILE A 143 -17.17 11.01 -30.99
N ASP A 144 -18.47 10.98 -31.31
CA ASP A 144 -19.04 10.22 -32.44
C ASP A 144 -18.75 8.71 -32.35
N ALA A 145 -18.87 8.17 -31.13
CA ALA A 145 -18.65 6.75 -30.85
C ALA A 145 -19.95 6.06 -30.38
N PRO A 146 -20.16 4.77 -30.69
CA PRO A 146 -21.33 4.04 -30.23
C PRO A 146 -21.33 3.92 -28.70
N LEU A 147 -22.53 4.03 -28.11
CA LEU A 147 -22.77 3.85 -26.68
C LEU A 147 -23.30 2.45 -26.40
N GLU A 148 -22.64 1.71 -25.51
CA GLU A 148 -23.07 0.40 -25.02
C GLU A 148 -23.40 0.45 -23.53
N GLU A 149 -24.51 -0.17 -23.11
CA GLU A 149 -24.86 -0.30 -21.70
C GLU A 149 -24.38 -1.67 -21.17
N ILE A 150 -23.50 -1.67 -20.17
CA ILE A 150 -22.96 -2.89 -19.56
C ILE A 150 -23.48 -3.00 -18.13
N ARG A 151 -24.12 -4.13 -17.81
CA ARG A 151 -24.59 -4.41 -16.46
C ARG A 151 -23.73 -5.48 -15.81
N ASN A 152 -22.84 -5.05 -14.92
CA ASN A 152 -22.12 -5.96 -14.05
C ASN A 152 -23.01 -6.26 -12.84
N ILE A 153 -23.83 -7.30 -12.97
CA ILE A 153 -24.52 -7.85 -11.81
C ILE A 153 -23.47 -8.59 -10.99
N LYS A 154 -22.95 -7.94 -9.95
CA LYS A 154 -22.19 -8.65 -8.91
C LYS A 154 -23.19 -9.55 -8.17
N THR A 155 -23.40 -10.76 -8.67
CA THR A 155 -24.06 -11.81 -7.89
C THR A 155 -23.22 -12.03 -6.63
N PHE A 156 -23.86 -11.97 -5.46
CA PHE A 156 -23.24 -12.29 -4.18
C PHE A 156 -22.78 -13.76 -4.19
N GLY A 157 -21.57 -14.03 -4.68
CA GLY A 157 -21.11 -15.39 -4.91
C GLY A 157 -19.63 -15.58 -5.25
N ASP A 158 -18.89 -14.49 -5.57
CA ASP A 158 -17.43 -14.52 -5.74
C ASP A 158 -16.73 -13.66 -4.67
#